data_AF-D3EZB4-F1
#
_entry.id   AF-D3EZB4-F1
#
_cell.length_a   1.000
_cell.length_b   1.000
_cell.length_c   1.000
_cell.angle_alpha   90.00
_cell.angle_beta   90.00
_cell.angle_gamma   90.00
#
_symmetry.space_group_name_H-M   'P 1'
#
loop_
_entity.id
_entity.type
_entity.pdbx_description
1 polymer ?
#
loop_
_entity_poly.entity_id
_entity_poly.type
_entity_poly.pdbx_seq_one_letter_code
_entity_poly.pdbx_strand_id
1 'polypeptide(L)'
;MPIAPTHCFQSCPVTDICVTVNGMTHDVQRAGVHAAGDRELPCAEAAALLNVPVTALETWSHRLAFPCDVGVTGSPRFRRREIEALRDALPVAHSVSGAIHVARLRVDA
;
A
#
# COMPACT_ATOMS: atom_id res chain seq x y z
N MET A 1 -34.02 -29.33 -30.55
CA MET A 1 -34.24 -28.38 -29.44
C MET A 1 -33.70 -29.00 -28.17
N PRO A 2 -32.62 -28.44 -27.61
CA PRO A 2 -32.70 -27.75 -26.32
C PRO A 2 -32.07 -26.35 -26.49
N ILE A 3 -32.10 -25.36 -25.59
CA ILE A 3 -31.60 -25.35 -24.21
C ILE A 3 -32.07 -24.03 -23.59
N ALA A 4 -32.64 -24.08 -22.38
CA ALA A 4 -32.48 -23.03 -21.39
C ALA A 4 -32.76 -23.67 -20.02
N PRO A 5 -31.86 -23.45 -19.04
CA PRO A 5 -32.35 -23.01 -17.76
C PRO A 5 -31.70 -21.70 -17.34
N THR A 6 -32.60 -20.78 -17.04
CA THR A 6 -32.51 -19.54 -16.31
C THR A 6 -31.53 -19.59 -15.14
N HIS A 7 -30.57 -18.67 -15.16
CA HIS A 7 -29.75 -18.26 -14.01
C HIS A 7 -30.64 -17.81 -12.85
N CYS A 8 -30.34 -18.25 -11.62
CA CYS A 8 -30.25 -17.36 -10.46
C CYS A 8 -29.53 -18.01 -9.27
N PHE A 9 -28.47 -17.32 -8.84
CA PHE A 9 -28.03 -17.06 -7.46
C PHE A 9 -27.85 -18.24 -6.49
N GLN A 10 -26.60 -18.57 -6.13
CA GLN A 10 -26.09 -18.34 -4.76
C GLN A 10 -24.59 -18.66 -4.61
N SER A 11 -23.91 -17.76 -3.87
CA SER A 11 -22.65 -17.96 -3.13
C SER A 11 -21.42 -18.47 -3.89
N CYS A 12 -20.49 -17.56 -4.19
CA CYS A 12 -19.10 -17.92 -4.41
C CYS A 12 -18.47 -18.40 -3.09
N PRO A 13 -17.96 -19.65 -3.00
CA PRO A 13 -17.12 -20.08 -1.89
C PRO A 13 -15.70 -19.55 -2.13
N VAL A 14 -15.21 -18.67 -1.25
CA VAL A 14 -13.77 -18.44 -1.17
C VAL A 14 -13.22 -19.43 -0.16
N THR A 15 -12.88 -20.62 -0.68
CA THR A 15 -12.02 -21.55 0.02
C THR A 15 -10.72 -21.57 -0.76
N ASP A 16 -9.68 -20.96 -0.21
CA ASP A 16 -8.34 -21.51 -0.38
C ASP A 16 -7.70 -21.64 1.00
N ILE A 17 -7.31 -22.88 1.27
CA ILE A 17 -6.74 -23.37 2.51
C ILE A 17 -5.23 -23.33 2.34
N CYS A 18 -4.50 -22.72 3.27
CA CYS A 18 -3.08 -22.99 3.47
C CYS A 18 -2.85 -23.62 4.84
N VAL A 19 -2.29 -24.83 4.77
CA VAL A 19 -2.11 -25.87 5.77
C VAL A 19 -1.07 -25.49 6.84
N THR A 20 -1.26 -25.93 8.08
CA THR A 20 -0.22 -25.90 9.13
C THR A 20 0.72 -27.10 8.96
N VAL A 21 2.03 -26.87 8.90
CA VAL A 21 3.05 -27.92 9.03
C VAL A 21 4.05 -27.54 10.12
N ASN A 22 4.34 -28.53 10.97
CA ASN A 22 5.15 -28.52 12.18
C ASN A 22 6.43 -27.67 12.16
N GLY A 23 6.66 -26.99 13.28
CA GLY A 23 7.96 -26.99 13.95
C GLY A 23 9.03 -26.07 13.37
N MET A 24 8.95 -24.78 13.67
CA MET A 24 10.12 -23.95 13.97
C MET A 24 9.67 -22.70 14.72
N THR A 25 9.86 -22.72 16.03
CA THR A 25 9.61 -21.62 16.95
C THR A 25 10.67 -20.55 16.77
N HIS A 26 10.55 -19.60 15.84
CA HIS A 26 11.44 -18.43 15.86
C HIS A 26 10.73 -17.12 15.53
N ASP A 27 10.79 -16.25 16.55
CA ASP A 27 10.55 -14.81 16.60
C ASP A 27 9.15 -14.30 16.23
N VAL A 28 8.24 -14.41 17.20
CA VAL A 28 7.25 -13.34 17.42
C VAL A 28 8.06 -12.08 17.69
N GLN A 29 8.37 -11.34 16.64
CA GLN A 29 8.90 -9.99 16.77
C GLN A 29 7.73 -9.15 17.28
N ARG A 30 7.61 -9.18 18.62
CA ARG A 30 6.82 -8.33 19.47
C ARG A 30 7.30 -6.91 19.15
N ALA A 31 6.74 -6.32 18.10
CA ALA A 31 7.03 -4.98 17.68
C ALA A 31 6.73 -4.07 18.87
N GLY A 32 7.81 -3.63 19.51
CA GLY A 32 7.79 -2.85 20.72
C GLY A 32 6.89 -1.64 20.55
N VAL A 33 5.99 -1.49 21.50
CA VAL A 33 5.27 -0.26 21.74
C VAL A 33 6.30 0.77 22.22
N HIS A 34 6.91 1.52 21.30
CA HIS A 34 7.44 2.91 21.44
C HIS A 34 8.53 3.21 20.39
N ALA A 35 8.10 3.54 19.16
CA ALA A 35 8.79 4.46 18.27
C ALA A 35 7.76 4.97 17.24
N ALA A 36 7.04 6.03 17.58
CA ALA A 36 6.05 6.68 16.71
C ALA A 36 6.73 7.56 15.63
N GLY A 37 7.80 7.07 15.01
CA GLY A 37 8.57 7.83 14.03
C GLY A 37 9.07 6.91 12.92
N ASP A 38 8.53 7.10 11.72
CA ASP A 38 9.10 6.63 10.45
C ASP A 38 9.18 5.11 10.24
N ARG A 39 8.03 4.43 10.36
CA ARG A 39 7.94 3.05 9.84
C ARG A 39 8.00 3.10 8.31
N GLU A 40 8.98 2.44 7.71
CA GLU A 40 9.07 2.25 6.26
C GLU A 40 8.05 1.21 5.80
N LEU A 41 7.47 1.41 4.62
CA LEU A 41 6.50 0.53 3.98
C LEU A 41 7.06 0.01 2.65
N PRO A 42 6.92 -1.29 2.34
CA PRO A 42 7.22 -1.79 1.02
C PRO A 42 6.27 -1.18 -0.02
N CYS A 43 6.74 -1.04 -1.26
CA CYS A 43 5.98 -0.41 -2.34
C CYS A 43 4.55 -0.96 -2.54
N ALA A 44 4.37 -2.29 -2.46
CA ALA A 44 3.06 -2.91 -2.58
C ALA A 44 2.09 -2.48 -1.47
N GLU A 45 2.56 -2.38 -0.22
CA GLU A 45 1.74 -1.95 0.92
C GLU A 45 1.42 -0.45 0.82
N ALA A 46 2.40 0.36 0.43
CA ALA A 46 2.21 1.80 0.19
C ALA A 46 1.19 2.07 -0.93
N ALA A 47 1.26 1.33 -2.04
CA ALA A 47 0.33 1.43 -3.16
C ALA A 47 -1.09 1.03 -2.75
N ALA A 48 -1.23 -0.03 -1.95
CA ALA A 48 -2.52 -0.45 -1.40
C ALA A 48 -3.15 0.61 -0.49
N LEU A 49 -2.36 1.28 0.35
CA LEU A 49 -2.84 2.36 1.23
C LEU A 49 -3.37 3.59 0.46
N LEU A 50 -2.78 3.86 -0.70
CA LEU A 50 -3.18 4.95 -1.59
C LEU A 50 -4.27 4.53 -2.58
N ASN A 51 -4.59 3.24 -2.64
CA ASN A 51 -5.49 2.64 -3.63
C ASN A 51 -5.08 2.98 -5.09
N VAL A 52 -3.78 2.96 -5.36
CA VAL A 52 -3.19 3.21 -6.69
C VAL A 52 -2.34 2.03 -7.15
N PRO A 53 -2.13 1.86 -8.46
CA PRO A 53 -1.20 0.84 -8.94
C PRO A 53 0.23 1.15 -8.50
N VAL A 54 1.00 0.10 -8.22
CA VAL A 54 2.44 0.15 -7.87
C VAL A 54 3.22 1.01 -8.86
N THR A 55 2.96 0.85 -10.15
CA THR A 55 3.63 1.60 -11.23
C THR A 55 3.35 3.10 -11.18
N ALA A 56 2.19 3.54 -10.67
CA ALA A 56 1.92 4.96 -10.47
C ALA A 56 2.75 5.51 -9.31
N LEU A 57 2.85 4.76 -8.20
CA LEU A 57 3.67 5.14 -7.05
C LEU A 57 5.16 5.26 -7.41
N GLU A 58 5.68 4.29 -8.16
CA GLU A 58 7.05 4.33 -8.71
C GLU A 58 7.23 5.53 -9.63
N THR A 59 6.27 5.79 -10.52
CA THR A 59 6.31 6.96 -11.42
C THR A 59 6.37 8.27 -10.64
N TRP A 60 5.60 8.39 -9.55
CA TRP A 60 5.60 9.58 -8.71
C TRP A 60 6.93 9.75 -7.97
N SER A 61 7.46 8.67 -7.38
CA SER A 61 8.79 8.66 -6.77
C SER A 61 9.87 9.11 -7.78
N HIS A 62 9.89 8.52 -8.98
CA HIS A 62 10.90 8.83 -9.99
C HIS A 62 10.76 10.23 -10.61
N ARG A 63 9.54 10.68 -10.94
CA ARG A 63 9.33 11.94 -11.67
C ARG A 63 9.17 13.14 -10.77
N LEU A 64 8.57 12.95 -9.61
CA LEU A 64 8.21 14.02 -8.69
C LEU A 64 9.07 14.02 -7.42
N ALA A 65 9.97 13.04 -7.27
CA ALA A 65 10.81 12.84 -6.09
C ALA A 65 9.98 12.75 -4.80
N PHE A 66 8.79 12.14 -4.89
CA PHE A 66 7.89 11.93 -3.75
C PHE A 66 6.81 10.87 -4.07
N PRO A 67 6.46 9.98 -3.14
CA PRO A 67 7.13 9.74 -1.85
C PRO A 67 8.59 9.29 -2.04
N CYS A 68 9.45 9.55 -1.05
CA CYS A 68 10.87 9.28 -1.18
C CYS A 68 11.12 7.78 -1.08
N ASP A 69 11.75 7.21 -2.11
CA ASP A 69 12.25 5.84 -2.03
C ASP A 69 13.50 5.82 -1.14
N VAL A 70 13.39 5.15 0.00
CA VAL A 70 14.46 4.87 0.96
C VAL A 70 14.92 3.41 0.88
N GLY A 71 14.35 2.64 -0.04
CA GLY A 71 14.68 1.24 -0.27
C GLY A 71 15.99 1.03 -1.00
N VAL A 72 16.39 -0.23 -1.10
CA VAL A 72 17.50 -0.66 -1.96
C VAL A 72 16.99 -0.94 -3.37
N THR A 73 17.86 -0.86 -4.37
CA THR A 73 17.52 -1.16 -5.77
C THR A 73 16.80 -2.52 -5.88
N GLY A 74 15.59 -2.52 -6.47
CA GLY A 74 14.76 -3.71 -6.60
C GLY A 74 13.88 -4.04 -5.39
N SER A 75 13.92 -3.23 -4.33
CA SER A 75 13.02 -3.33 -3.18
C SER A 75 12.67 -1.93 -2.66
N PRO A 76 11.90 -1.15 -3.44
CA PRO A 76 11.53 0.22 -3.06
C PRO A 76 10.73 0.24 -1.76
N ARG A 77 11.11 1.16 -0.88
CA ARG A 77 10.49 1.39 0.44
C ARG A 77 10.18 2.86 0.62
N PHE A 78 9.03 3.16 1.22
CA PHE A 78 8.56 4.52 1.38
C PHE A 78 8.27 4.82 2.84
N ARG A 79 8.50 6.05 3.27
CA ARG A 79 8.17 6.47 4.62
C ARG A 79 6.67 6.50 4.81
N ARG A 80 6.16 5.81 5.83
CA ARG A 80 4.72 5.79 6.12
C ARG A 80 4.12 7.19 6.28
N ARG A 81 4.84 8.11 6.91
CA ARG A 81 4.38 9.50 7.12
C ARG A 81 4.11 10.22 5.79
N GLU A 82 4.95 9.99 4.77
CA GLU A 82 4.77 10.55 3.43
C GLU A 82 3.56 9.94 2.72
N ILE A 83 3.38 8.62 2.85
CA ILE A 83 2.23 7.90 2.28
C ILE A 83 0.92 8.37 2.92
N GLU A 84 0.88 8.52 4.24
CA GLU A 84 -0.30 9.01 4.96
C GLU A 84 -0.62 10.47 4.61
N ALA A 85 0.40 11.33 4.51
CA ALA A 85 0.23 12.71 4.07
C ALA A 85 -0.30 12.81 2.63
N LEU A 86 0.18 11.94 1.73
CA LEU A 86 -0.28 11.86 0.35
C LEU A 86 -1.72 11.34 0.26
N ARG A 87 -2.07 10.32 1.05
CA ARG A 87 -3.44 9.79 1.14
C ARG A 87 -4.43 10.87 1.54
N ASP A 88 -4.07 11.72 2.50
CA ASP A 88 -4.93 12.82 2.93
C ASP A 88 -4.97 13.98 1.91
N ALA A 89 -3.90 14.19 1.15
CA ALA A 89 -3.83 15.27 0.15
C ALA A 89 -4.52 14.94 -1.17
N LEU A 90 -4.52 13.67 -1.60
CA LEU A 90 -5.15 13.20 -2.84
C LEU A 90 -6.63 13.61 -3.01
N PRO A 91 -7.53 13.50 -2.01
CA PRO A 91 -8.92 13.91 -2.17
C PRO A 91 -9.12 15.44 -2.19
N VAL A 92 -8.18 16.22 -1.68
CA VAL A 92 -8.29 17.68 -1.58
C VAL A 92 -7.67 18.38 -2.80
N ALA A 93 -6.68 17.77 -3.43
CA ALA A 93 -5.98 18.34 -4.57
C ALA A 93 -6.63 17.94 -5.91
N HIS A 94 -6.75 18.91 -6.82
CA HIS A 94 -7.24 18.69 -8.19
C HIS A 94 -6.22 17.98 -9.10
N SER A 95 -5.01 17.71 -8.62
CA SER A 95 -3.96 17.00 -9.36
C SER A 95 -2.99 16.28 -8.42
N VAL A 96 -2.33 15.24 -8.92
CA VAL A 96 -1.30 14.48 -8.18
C VAL A 96 -0.14 15.38 -7.76
N SER A 97 0.33 16.27 -8.65
CA SER A 97 1.40 17.21 -8.30
C SER A 97 0.99 18.15 -7.18
N GLY A 98 -0.27 18.61 -7.17
CA GLY A 98 -0.83 19.39 -6.07
C GLY A 98 -0.94 18.59 -4.76
N ALA A 99 -1.35 17.33 -4.85
CA ALA A 99 -1.43 16.43 -3.70
C ALA A 99 -0.04 16.22 -3.07
N ILE A 100 0.99 16.01 -3.90
CA ILE A 100 2.38 15.85 -3.48
C ILE A 100 2.91 17.14 -2.83
N HIS A 101 2.60 18.31 -3.39
CA HIS A 101 3.00 19.58 -2.80
C HIS A 101 2.41 19.76 -1.39
N VAL A 102 1.11 19.52 -1.23
CA VAL A 102 0.43 19.58 0.08
C VAL A 102 0.98 18.53 1.04
N ALA A 103 1.24 17.32 0.56
CA ALA A 103 1.82 16.25 1.38
C ALA A 103 3.21 16.65 1.91
N ARG A 104 4.07 17.25 1.08
CA ARG A 104 5.39 17.76 1.50
C ARG A 104 5.30 18.79 2.61
N LEU A 105 4.40 19.77 2.47
CA LEU A 105 4.19 20.80 3.50
C LEU A 105 3.80 20.21 4.85
N ARG A 106 3.07 19.08 4.86
CA ARG A 106 2.62 18.40 6.09
C ARG A 106 3.67 17.49 6.72
N VAL A 107 4.63 17.02 5.93
CA VAL A 107 5.74 16.20 6.42
C VAL A 107 6.85 17.06 7.03
N ASP A 108 7.06 18.26 6.48
CA ASP A 108 8.06 19.25 6.96
C ASP A 108 7.58 20.07 8.18
N ALA A 109 6.26 20.18 8.36
CA ALA A 109 5.63 20.78 9.55
C ALA A 109 5.68 19.86 10.79
#